data_AF-A0A1I9G7W1-F1
#
_entry.id   AF-A0A1I9G7W1-F1
#
_cell.length_a   1.000
_cell.length_b   1.000
_cell.length_c   1.000
_cell.angle_alpha   90.00
_cell.angle_beta   90.00
_cell.angle_gamma   90.00
#
_symmetry.space_group_name_H-M   'P 1'
#
loop_
_entity.id
_entity.type
_entity.pdbx_description
1 polymer ?
#
loop_
_entity_poly.entity_id
_entity_poly.type
_entity_poly.pdbx_seq_one_letter_code
_entity_poly.pdbx_strand_id
1 'polypeptide(L)'
;VLKCLLDASAEAIRDSEWAPVMEFADFPWVPVIDGDFLVELPATSLKRGNFKVSELLIGSNLEEAIYFIVYQLADIFPPGDFFIKNDFVTSREEWLHSISNLLPRQMLQSPLALASIIHEYEPADLPIKPSDWLNSLDKMLGDLQFTCNSNEIALANSMHGGDTYYYYFTHRSTQQAWPQWMGVVHGYEINFVFGEPLNTEKFSYTKEEQELSMRFMRYWANFARTGNPNKNPDGTYTPDVWPQYTQATMEYMNLTVESDYYAGASRIGTGPRRKQCSFWKKILPNLMAAVADTGDQVMRWKQEMNRWENEYIVDWQLHFEQYKKYQTYRYADSENGQC
;
A
#
# COMPACT_ATOMS: atom_id res chain seq x y z
N VAL A 1 32.44 12.85 -8.62
CA VAL A 1 31.28 12.83 -7.69
C VAL A 1 31.60 12.00 -6.45
N LEU A 2 31.78 10.68 -6.54
CA LEU A 2 32.03 9.82 -5.37
C LEU A 2 33.17 10.30 -4.46
N LYS A 3 34.33 10.66 -5.03
CA LYS A 3 35.44 11.22 -4.24
C LYS A 3 35.05 12.46 -3.44
N CYS A 4 34.26 13.36 -4.03
CA CYS A 4 33.76 14.55 -3.35
C CYS A 4 32.85 14.18 -2.16
N LEU A 5 31.98 13.17 -2.33
CA LEU A 5 31.12 12.67 -1.25
C LEU A 5 31.94 11.98 -0.14
N LEU A 6 32.99 11.25 -0.50
CA LEU A 6 33.91 10.63 0.47
C LEU A 6 34.74 11.66 1.26
N ASP A 7 35.01 12.81 0.66
CA ASP A 7 35.74 13.91 1.28
C ASP A 7 34.80 14.81 2.13
N ALA A 8 33.48 14.68 2.00
CA ALA A 8 32.49 15.43 2.76
C ALA A 8 32.30 14.84 4.18
N SER A 9 31.90 15.68 5.14
CA SER A 9 31.57 15.20 6.48
C SER A 9 30.24 14.44 6.48
N ALA A 10 30.08 13.50 7.41
CA ALA A 10 28.83 12.75 7.55
C ALA A 10 27.63 13.67 7.86
N GLU A 11 27.84 14.74 8.62
CA GLU A 11 26.81 15.74 8.92
C GLU A 11 26.38 16.49 7.67
N ALA A 12 27.34 16.88 6.81
CA ALA A 12 27.03 17.58 5.58
C ALA A 12 26.19 16.71 4.63
N ILE A 13 26.48 15.40 4.58
CA ILE A 13 25.68 14.43 3.83
C ILE A 13 24.28 14.35 4.44
N ARG A 14 24.17 14.03 5.74
CA ARG A 14 22.90 13.89 6.48
C ARG A 14 21.97 15.10 6.33
N ASP A 15 22.51 16.29 6.53
CA ASP A 15 21.74 17.54 6.53
C ASP A 15 21.26 17.91 5.11
N SER A 16 21.80 17.25 4.09
CA SER A 16 21.45 17.45 2.67
C SER A 16 20.69 16.27 2.04
N GLU A 17 20.31 15.25 2.81
CA GLU A 17 19.68 14.03 2.27
C GLU A 17 18.28 14.29 1.71
N TRP A 18 17.53 15.18 2.34
CA TRP A 18 16.13 15.42 2.01
C TRP A 18 15.99 16.45 0.88
N ALA A 19 15.56 15.99 -0.29
CA ALA A 19 15.24 16.85 -1.44
C ALA A 19 13.75 17.26 -1.43
N PRO A 20 13.35 18.33 -2.15
CA PRO A 20 11.99 18.90 -2.08
C PRO A 20 10.84 18.01 -2.59
N VAL A 21 11.14 16.87 -3.20
CA VAL A 21 10.14 15.94 -3.74
C VAL A 21 10.13 14.73 -2.84
N MET A 22 9.26 14.74 -1.83
CA MET A 22 9.07 13.58 -0.98
C MET A 22 7.63 13.15 -1.13
N GLU A 23 7.43 12.06 -1.85
CA GLU A 23 6.17 11.33 -1.82
C GLU A 23 5.97 10.75 -0.40
N PHE A 24 4.74 10.37 -0.05
CA PHE A 24 4.47 9.85 1.29
C PHE A 24 5.31 8.62 1.62
N ALA A 25 6.05 8.69 2.72
CA ALA A 25 6.98 7.65 3.19
C ALA A 25 8.06 7.26 2.16
N ASP A 26 8.48 8.21 1.31
CA ASP A 26 9.60 8.04 0.37
C ASP A 26 10.92 8.48 1.01
N PHE A 27 11.75 7.51 1.37
CA PHE A 27 13.03 7.74 2.04
C PHE A 27 14.18 7.84 1.03
N PRO A 28 15.11 8.79 1.17
CA PRO A 28 16.09 9.12 0.13
C PRO A 28 17.10 8.00 -0.14
N TRP A 29 17.46 7.22 0.88
CA TRP A 29 18.46 6.16 0.79
C TRP A 29 17.86 4.83 1.24
N VAL A 30 17.43 4.03 0.26
CA VAL A 30 16.80 2.72 0.45
C VAL A 30 17.54 1.63 -0.34
N PRO A 31 17.31 0.34 -0.03
CA PRO A 31 17.85 -0.76 -0.84
C PRO A 31 17.48 -0.64 -2.32
N VAL A 32 18.42 -1.00 -3.20
CA VAL A 32 18.24 -1.01 -4.67
C VAL A 32 18.50 -2.40 -5.24
N ILE A 33 17.98 -2.65 -6.45
CA ILE A 33 18.31 -3.86 -7.21
C ILE A 33 19.71 -3.66 -7.79
N ASP A 34 20.70 -4.27 -7.15
CA ASP A 34 22.12 -4.13 -7.47
C ASP A 34 22.64 -5.28 -8.36
N GLY A 35 21.88 -6.37 -8.48
CA GLY A 35 22.30 -7.55 -9.22
C GLY A 35 23.21 -8.50 -8.43
N ASP A 36 23.44 -8.22 -7.15
CA ASP A 36 24.25 -9.04 -6.23
C ASP A 36 23.43 -9.42 -5.00
N PHE A 37 23.13 -8.46 -4.12
CA PHE A 37 22.26 -8.71 -2.96
C PHE A 37 20.80 -8.92 -3.37
N LEU A 38 20.27 -8.04 -4.23
CA LEU A 38 18.96 -8.16 -4.87
C LEU A 38 19.12 -8.29 -6.38
N VAL A 39 18.79 -9.48 -6.90
CA VAL A 39 18.93 -9.80 -8.34
C VAL A 39 17.68 -9.50 -9.17
N GLU A 40 16.54 -9.27 -8.52
CA GLU A 40 15.26 -8.94 -9.15
C GLU A 40 14.36 -8.14 -8.20
N LEU A 41 13.20 -7.68 -8.69
CA LEU A 41 12.21 -7.00 -7.85
C LEU A 41 11.66 -7.94 -6.77
N PRO A 42 11.56 -7.50 -5.50
CA PRO A 42 10.97 -8.32 -4.43
C PRO A 42 9.56 -8.85 -4.77
N ALA A 43 8.72 -8.03 -5.41
CA ALA A 43 7.40 -8.45 -5.86
C ALA A 43 7.43 -9.60 -6.89
N THR A 44 8.50 -9.69 -7.69
CA THR A 44 8.73 -10.81 -8.62
C THR A 44 9.18 -12.05 -7.86
N SER A 45 10.11 -11.92 -6.90
CA SER A 45 10.56 -13.03 -6.07
C SER A 45 9.41 -13.63 -5.25
N LEU A 46 8.54 -12.80 -4.66
CA LEU A 46 7.34 -13.24 -3.94
C LEU A 46 6.40 -14.07 -4.81
N LYS A 47 6.19 -13.67 -6.08
CA LYS A 47 5.32 -14.41 -7.03
C LYS A 47 5.93 -15.74 -7.48
N ARG A 48 7.26 -15.82 -7.57
CA ARG A 48 7.99 -16.99 -8.06
C ARG A 48 8.35 -18.00 -6.96
N GLY A 49 8.25 -17.60 -5.69
CA GLY A 49 8.79 -18.39 -4.58
C GLY A 49 10.32 -18.32 -4.48
N ASN A 50 10.95 -17.29 -5.07
CA ASN A 50 12.40 -17.13 -5.05
C ASN A 50 12.86 -16.41 -3.77
N PHE A 51 12.53 -17.00 -2.63
CA PHE A 51 12.89 -16.52 -1.30
C PHE A 51 12.98 -17.72 -0.35
N LYS A 52 13.52 -17.52 0.85
CA LYS A 52 13.55 -18.57 1.87
C LYS A 52 12.13 -18.83 2.36
N VAL A 53 11.58 -19.98 1.99
CA VAL A 53 10.34 -20.50 2.57
C VAL A 53 10.65 -21.10 3.94
N SER A 54 10.11 -20.49 5.00
CA SER A 54 10.23 -20.98 6.38
C SER A 54 9.05 -20.52 7.22
N GLU A 55 9.13 -20.75 8.51
CA GLU A 55 8.21 -20.18 9.48
C GLU A 55 8.32 -18.65 9.45
N LEU A 56 7.18 -17.95 9.42
CA LEU A 56 7.07 -16.50 9.35
C LEU A 56 6.07 -16.00 10.39
N LEU A 57 6.50 -15.05 11.22
CA LEU A 57 5.62 -14.24 12.08
C LEU A 57 5.70 -12.79 11.60
N ILE A 58 4.57 -12.21 11.23
CA ILE A 58 4.46 -10.86 10.67
C ILE A 58 3.16 -10.21 11.15
N GLY A 59 3.03 -8.88 11.06
CA GLY A 59 1.78 -8.21 11.41
C GLY A 59 1.74 -6.75 11.04
N SER A 60 0.70 -6.08 11.53
CA SER A 60 0.45 -4.64 11.35
C SER A 60 -0.26 -4.06 12.57
N ASN A 61 -0.19 -2.74 12.70
CA ASN A 61 -0.92 -1.94 13.68
C ASN A 61 -2.23 -1.39 13.09
N LEU A 62 -3.15 -0.93 13.94
CA LEU A 62 -4.45 -0.41 13.52
C LEU A 62 -4.32 0.91 12.71
N GLU A 63 -3.42 1.81 13.12
CA GLU A 63 -3.14 3.10 12.46
C GLU A 63 -1.66 3.19 12.01
N GLU A 64 -1.33 2.61 10.86
CA GLU A 64 0.06 2.55 10.38
C GLU A 64 0.58 3.88 9.82
N ALA A 65 -0.28 4.72 9.25
CA ALA A 65 0.17 5.85 8.45
C ALA A 65 0.10 7.18 9.17
N ILE A 66 -0.77 7.33 10.18
CA ILE A 66 -1.01 8.63 10.80
C ILE A 66 0.26 9.26 11.39
N TYR A 67 1.19 8.45 11.88
CA TYR A 67 2.50 8.92 12.31
C TYR A 67 3.23 9.68 11.19
N PHE A 68 3.27 9.15 9.98
CA PHE A 68 3.96 9.77 8.85
C PHE A 68 3.16 10.95 8.26
N ILE A 69 1.82 10.86 8.26
CA ILE A 69 0.94 11.89 7.72
C ILE A 69 1.17 13.22 8.43
N VAL A 70 1.28 13.20 9.76
CA VAL A 70 1.41 14.43 10.56
C VAL A 70 2.75 15.15 10.36
N TYR A 71 3.82 14.41 10.04
CA TYR A 71 5.11 15.01 9.69
C TYR A 71 5.12 15.56 8.26
N GLN A 72 4.39 14.92 7.34
CA GLN A 72 4.33 15.35 5.94
C GLN A 72 3.42 16.57 5.75
N LEU A 73 2.29 16.63 6.45
CA LEU A 73 1.29 17.70 6.32
C LEU A 73 1.39 18.71 7.49
N ALA A 74 2.57 19.31 7.67
CA ALA A 74 2.82 20.24 8.77
C ALA A 74 1.93 21.51 8.73
N ASP A 75 1.38 21.85 7.56
CA ASP A 75 0.41 22.92 7.34
C ASP A 75 -0.99 22.58 7.87
N ILE A 76 -1.39 21.30 7.78
CA ILE A 76 -2.65 20.78 8.33
C ILE A 76 -2.53 20.47 9.82
N PHE A 77 -1.36 20.02 10.29
CA PHE A 77 -1.09 19.61 11.67
C PHE A 77 -0.09 20.53 12.37
N PRO A 78 -0.42 21.82 12.61
CA PRO A 78 0.52 22.75 13.22
C PRO A 78 0.85 22.32 14.67
N PRO A 79 2.14 22.37 15.08
CA PRO A 79 2.56 21.88 16.41
C PRO A 79 1.81 22.49 17.60
N GLY A 80 1.35 23.74 17.48
CA GLY A 80 0.61 24.43 18.54
C GLY A 80 -0.79 23.86 18.81
N ASP A 81 -1.45 23.29 17.80
CA ASP A 81 -2.79 22.73 17.91
C ASP A 81 -2.78 21.20 18.06
N PHE A 82 -1.66 20.56 17.77
CA PHE A 82 -1.51 19.12 17.63
C PHE A 82 -2.03 18.29 18.82
N PHE A 83 -1.81 18.80 20.05
CA PHE A 83 -2.25 18.16 21.30
C PHE A 83 -3.60 18.66 21.83
N ILE A 84 -4.22 19.62 21.15
CA ILE A 84 -5.43 20.33 21.63
C ILE A 84 -6.63 19.99 20.74
N LYS A 85 -6.41 19.91 19.43
CA LYS A 85 -7.45 19.68 18.42
C LYS A 85 -7.42 18.24 17.90
N ASN A 86 -8.55 17.82 17.35
CA ASN A 86 -8.70 16.56 16.62
C ASN A 86 -9.54 16.71 15.34
N ASP A 87 -9.89 17.94 14.99
CA ASP A 87 -10.72 18.34 13.86
C ASP A 87 -9.89 19.05 12.78
N PHE A 88 -8.70 18.52 12.46
CA PHE A 88 -7.78 19.10 11.48
C PHE A 88 -8.30 19.04 10.04
N VAL A 89 -9.06 17.99 9.71
CA VAL A 89 -9.67 17.81 8.40
C VAL A 89 -11.17 17.72 8.61
N THR A 90 -11.88 18.76 8.21
CA THR A 90 -13.32 18.95 8.48
C THR A 90 -14.17 18.83 7.23
N SER A 91 -13.55 18.95 6.05
CA SER A 91 -14.25 18.96 4.76
C SER A 91 -13.60 18.03 3.74
N ARG A 92 -14.39 17.67 2.73
CA ARG A 92 -13.92 16.94 1.55
C ARG A 92 -12.82 17.69 0.80
N GLU A 93 -12.87 19.02 0.79
CA GLU A 93 -11.86 19.85 0.10
C GLU A 93 -10.50 19.76 0.79
N GLU A 94 -10.46 19.87 2.12
CA GLU A 94 -9.24 19.67 2.92
C GLU A 94 -8.70 18.24 2.79
N TRP A 95 -9.59 17.26 2.73
CA TRP A 95 -9.21 15.86 2.50
C TRP A 95 -8.59 15.66 1.11
N LEU A 96 -9.19 16.20 0.05
CA LEU A 96 -8.62 16.15 -1.30
C LEU A 96 -7.29 16.91 -1.39
N HIS A 97 -7.16 18.04 -0.70
CA HIS A 97 -5.90 18.78 -0.61
C HIS A 97 -4.81 17.93 0.03
N SER A 98 -5.14 17.25 1.14
CA SER A 98 -4.24 16.31 1.82
C SER A 98 -3.79 15.18 0.88
N ILE A 99 -4.73 14.55 0.17
CA ILE A 99 -4.43 13.49 -0.83
C ILE A 99 -3.47 13.98 -1.90
N SER A 100 -3.64 15.21 -2.40
CA SER A 100 -2.80 15.76 -3.46
C SER A 100 -1.33 15.96 -3.06
N ASN A 101 -1.06 16.08 -1.76
CA ASN A 101 0.29 16.17 -1.20
C ASN A 101 0.86 14.81 -0.73
N LEU A 102 0.01 13.79 -0.59
CA LEU A 102 0.39 12.51 -0.01
C LEU A 102 0.55 11.40 -1.05
N LEU A 103 -0.33 11.30 -2.04
CA LEU A 103 -0.28 10.19 -2.99
C LEU A 103 0.92 10.30 -3.95
N PRO A 104 1.45 9.16 -4.41
CA PRO A 104 2.48 9.12 -5.45
C PRO A 104 2.05 9.91 -6.69
N ARG A 105 2.98 10.66 -7.31
CA ARG A 105 2.67 11.52 -8.46
C ARG A 105 2.07 10.75 -9.62
N GLN A 106 2.51 9.52 -9.84
CA GLN A 106 1.98 8.65 -10.88
C GLN A 106 0.48 8.36 -10.69
N MET A 107 0.03 8.21 -9.45
CA MET A 107 -1.39 7.97 -9.14
C MET A 107 -2.21 9.24 -9.30
N LEU A 108 -1.66 10.40 -8.90
CA LEU A 108 -2.30 11.71 -9.07
C LEU A 108 -2.45 12.10 -10.55
N GLN A 109 -1.48 11.76 -11.39
CA GLN A 109 -1.50 12.05 -12.83
C GLN A 109 -2.48 11.17 -13.62
N SER A 110 -2.97 10.07 -13.04
CA SER A 110 -3.96 9.18 -13.65
C SER A 110 -5.35 9.50 -13.11
N PRO A 111 -6.23 10.16 -13.89
CA PRO A 111 -7.57 10.53 -13.42
C PRO A 111 -8.38 9.32 -12.95
N LEU A 112 -8.20 8.17 -13.60
CA LEU A 112 -8.90 6.95 -13.24
C LEU A 112 -8.34 6.31 -11.97
N ALA A 113 -7.02 6.33 -11.77
CA ALA A 113 -6.42 5.84 -10.53
C ALA A 113 -6.88 6.70 -9.35
N LEU A 114 -6.77 8.02 -9.48
CA LEU A 114 -7.21 8.96 -8.45
C LEU A 114 -8.71 8.82 -8.14
N ALA A 115 -9.58 8.73 -9.16
CA ALA A 115 -11.01 8.54 -8.94
C ALA A 115 -11.32 7.21 -8.24
N SER A 116 -10.58 6.15 -8.56
CA SER A 116 -10.76 4.84 -7.93
C SER A 116 -10.30 4.85 -6.47
N ILE A 117 -9.21 5.53 -6.17
CA ILE A 117 -8.70 5.71 -4.79
C ILE A 117 -9.69 6.54 -3.97
N ILE A 118 -10.18 7.66 -4.53
CA ILE A 118 -11.22 8.48 -3.90
C ILE A 118 -12.46 7.63 -3.63
N HIS A 119 -12.93 6.85 -4.59
CA HIS A 119 -14.09 6.00 -4.40
C HIS A 119 -13.92 4.95 -3.30
N GLU A 120 -12.75 4.34 -3.17
CA GLU A 120 -12.52 3.29 -2.17
C GLU A 120 -12.35 3.85 -0.75
N TYR A 121 -11.86 5.08 -0.60
CA TYR A 121 -11.47 5.65 0.71
C TYR A 121 -12.27 6.86 1.17
N GLU A 122 -13.05 7.51 0.30
CA GLU A 122 -13.90 8.63 0.72
C GLU A 122 -14.94 8.14 1.76
N PRO A 123 -15.03 8.79 2.95
CA PRO A 123 -16.05 8.47 3.93
C PRO A 123 -17.45 8.56 3.35
N ALA A 124 -18.22 7.47 3.44
CA ALA A 124 -19.56 7.38 2.87
C ALA A 124 -20.68 7.49 3.92
N ASP A 125 -20.39 7.20 5.18
CA ASP A 125 -21.38 7.17 6.25
C ASP A 125 -21.71 8.59 6.73
N LEU A 126 -22.98 9.00 6.58
CA LEU A 126 -23.46 10.33 6.96
C LEU A 126 -24.03 10.33 8.41
N PRO A 127 -23.78 11.39 9.22
CA PRO A 127 -22.95 12.55 8.90
C PRO A 127 -21.45 12.27 9.05
N ILE A 128 -20.66 12.78 8.11
CA ILE A 128 -19.20 12.64 8.13
C ILE A 128 -18.63 13.55 9.22
N LYS A 129 -17.86 12.98 10.13
CA LYS A 129 -17.16 13.69 11.21
C LYS A 129 -15.70 13.96 10.81
N PRO A 130 -15.04 14.94 11.45
CA PRO A 130 -13.61 15.18 11.23
C PRO A 130 -12.73 13.94 11.44
N SER A 131 -13.08 13.09 12.41
CA SER A 131 -12.39 11.81 12.66
C SER A 131 -12.47 10.84 11.49
N ASP A 132 -13.55 10.87 10.71
CA ASP A 132 -13.76 9.96 9.58
C ASP A 132 -12.83 10.32 8.42
N TRP A 133 -12.59 11.63 8.19
CA TRP A 133 -11.62 12.11 7.22
C TRP A 133 -10.18 11.72 7.60
N LEU A 134 -9.81 11.90 8.87
CA LEU A 134 -8.48 11.51 9.36
C LEU A 134 -8.27 10.00 9.29
N ASN A 135 -9.25 9.21 9.71
CA ASN A 135 -9.21 7.75 9.60
C ASN A 135 -9.13 7.31 8.14
N SER A 136 -9.84 7.97 7.23
CA SER A 136 -9.73 7.70 5.79
C SER A 136 -8.31 7.91 5.26
N LEU A 137 -7.64 9.01 5.61
CA LEU A 137 -6.25 9.27 5.21
C LEU A 137 -5.29 8.21 5.77
N ASP A 138 -5.40 7.90 7.07
CA ASP A 138 -4.59 6.86 7.71
C ASP A 138 -4.80 5.50 7.02
N LYS A 139 -6.05 5.08 6.82
CA LYS A 139 -6.31 3.77 6.22
C LYS A 139 -5.88 3.72 4.76
N MET A 140 -6.05 4.78 3.98
CA MET A 140 -5.61 4.84 2.58
C MET A 140 -4.11 4.60 2.45
N LEU A 141 -3.32 5.32 3.24
CA LEU A 141 -1.86 5.28 3.16
C LEU A 141 -1.27 4.11 3.94
N GLY A 142 -1.91 3.71 5.04
CA GLY A 142 -1.54 2.56 5.84
C GLY A 142 -1.73 1.26 5.06
N ASP A 143 -2.80 1.17 4.27
CA ASP A 143 -3.01 0.08 3.33
C ASP A 143 -1.97 0.07 2.23
N LEU A 144 -1.71 1.23 1.61
CA LEU A 144 -0.76 1.37 0.50
C LEU A 144 0.69 1.01 0.91
N GLN A 145 1.17 1.53 2.03
CA GLN A 145 2.59 1.44 2.42
C GLN A 145 2.90 0.31 3.41
N PHE A 146 1.93 -0.16 4.20
CA PHE A 146 2.21 -1.10 5.30
C PHE A 146 1.34 -2.36 5.23
N THR A 147 0.06 -2.26 5.59
CA THR A 147 -0.81 -3.42 5.86
C THR A 147 -0.92 -4.36 4.66
N CYS A 148 -1.10 -3.82 3.44
CA CYS A 148 -1.25 -4.67 2.27
C CYS A 148 0.07 -5.26 1.76
N ASN A 149 1.21 -4.67 2.11
CA ASN A 149 2.53 -5.23 1.84
C ASN A 149 2.81 -6.41 2.79
N SER A 150 2.51 -6.25 4.09
CA SER A 150 2.58 -7.35 5.06
C SER A 150 1.67 -8.52 4.67
N ASN A 151 0.44 -8.24 4.24
CA ASN A 151 -0.47 -9.27 3.74
C ASN A 151 0.07 -9.99 2.50
N GLU A 152 0.69 -9.28 1.56
CA GLU A 152 1.27 -9.88 0.34
C GLU A 152 2.42 -10.83 0.68
N ILE A 153 3.31 -10.44 1.60
CA ILE A 153 4.42 -11.29 2.07
C ILE A 153 3.88 -12.52 2.79
N ALA A 154 2.93 -12.35 3.71
CA ALA A 154 2.31 -13.45 4.45
C ALA A 154 1.62 -14.46 3.50
N LEU A 155 0.89 -13.95 2.51
CA LEU A 155 0.23 -14.77 1.51
C LEU A 155 1.23 -15.52 0.62
N ALA A 156 2.28 -14.85 0.15
CA ALA A 156 3.31 -15.47 -0.67
C ALA A 156 4.01 -16.61 0.10
N ASN A 157 4.44 -16.36 1.34
CA ASN A 157 5.09 -17.39 2.15
C ASN A 157 4.17 -18.60 2.38
N SER A 158 2.90 -18.35 2.72
CA SER A 158 1.88 -19.40 2.89
C SER A 158 1.64 -20.20 1.60
N MET A 159 1.50 -19.53 0.45
CA MET A 159 1.28 -20.18 -0.85
C MET A 159 2.47 -21.04 -1.31
N HIS A 160 3.68 -20.68 -0.90
CA HIS A 160 4.89 -21.41 -1.21
C HIS A 160 5.25 -22.48 -0.15
N GLY A 161 4.37 -22.71 0.83
CA GLY A 161 4.47 -23.82 1.78
C GLY A 161 5.12 -23.49 3.13
N GLY A 162 5.31 -22.21 3.45
CA GLY A 162 5.84 -21.77 4.74
C GLY A 162 4.76 -21.60 5.80
N ASP A 163 5.06 -22.00 7.04
CA ASP A 163 4.14 -21.80 8.17
C ASP A 163 4.09 -20.33 8.55
N THR A 164 2.91 -19.70 8.43
CA THR A 164 2.80 -18.25 8.59
C THR A 164 1.84 -17.91 9.72
N TYR A 165 2.17 -16.89 10.51
CA TYR A 165 1.37 -16.38 11.61
C TYR A 165 1.28 -14.85 11.46
N TYR A 166 0.05 -14.35 11.38
CA TYR A 166 -0.21 -12.91 11.25
C TYR A 166 -0.78 -12.34 12.54
N TYR A 167 -0.29 -11.19 13.01
CA TYR A 167 -0.95 -10.42 14.08
C TYR A 167 -1.51 -9.09 13.58
N TYR A 168 -2.57 -8.64 14.25
CA TYR A 168 -3.05 -7.27 14.12
C TYR A 168 -3.07 -6.63 15.51
N PHE A 169 -2.24 -5.62 15.72
CA PHE A 169 -2.14 -4.94 17.01
C PHE A 169 -3.13 -3.78 17.06
N THR A 170 -4.11 -3.88 17.96
CA THR A 170 -5.22 -2.90 18.07
C THR A 170 -5.34 -2.27 19.44
N HIS A 171 -4.34 -2.42 20.31
CA HIS A 171 -4.32 -1.80 21.63
C HIS A 171 -3.62 -0.45 21.60
N ARG A 172 -4.30 0.60 22.05
CA ARG A 172 -3.66 1.90 22.29
C ARG A 172 -3.10 1.94 23.70
N SER A 173 -1.80 2.11 23.83
CA SER A 173 -1.16 2.18 25.15
C SER A 173 -1.61 3.38 25.99
N THR A 174 -1.77 3.17 27.29
CA THR A 174 -1.97 4.23 28.28
C THR A 174 -0.75 5.13 28.44
N GLN A 175 0.45 4.67 28.07
CA GLN A 175 1.70 5.44 28.10
C GLN A 175 2.06 6.03 26.73
N GLN A 176 1.20 5.90 25.72
CA GLN A 176 1.43 6.52 24.42
C GLN A 176 1.37 8.05 24.52
N ALA A 177 2.51 8.70 24.25
CA ALA A 177 2.66 10.15 24.33
C ALA A 177 1.94 10.93 23.22
N TRP A 178 1.64 10.27 22.09
CA TRP A 178 0.88 10.89 20.99
C TRP A 178 -0.56 11.19 21.39
N PRO A 179 -1.23 12.20 20.79
CA PRO A 179 -2.64 12.47 21.04
C PRO A 179 -3.56 11.26 20.85
N GLN A 180 -4.70 11.26 21.55
CA GLN A 180 -5.67 10.14 21.50
C GLN A 180 -6.22 9.89 20.09
N TRP A 181 -6.40 10.95 19.30
CA TRP A 181 -6.96 10.87 17.96
C TRP A 181 -6.07 10.11 16.97
N MET A 182 -4.79 9.91 17.27
CA MET A 182 -3.87 9.13 16.42
C MET A 182 -4.02 7.61 16.58
N GLY A 183 -4.83 7.11 17.52
CA GLY A 183 -5.08 5.67 17.64
C GLY A 183 -3.82 4.87 17.99
N VAL A 184 -3.65 3.71 17.33
CA VAL A 184 -2.57 2.73 17.56
C VAL A 184 -1.50 2.90 16.48
N VAL A 185 -0.57 3.82 16.73
CA VAL A 185 0.35 4.28 15.70
C VAL A 185 1.46 3.27 15.39
N HIS A 186 2.07 3.42 14.22
CA HIS A 186 3.22 2.64 13.77
C HIS A 186 4.32 2.50 14.86
N GLY A 187 4.76 1.27 15.11
CA GLY A 187 5.86 0.95 16.02
C GLY A 187 5.53 0.92 17.52
N TYR A 188 4.30 1.23 17.94
CA TYR A 188 3.96 1.23 19.37
C TYR A 188 3.79 -0.16 20.00
N GLU A 189 3.69 -1.21 19.19
CA GLU A 189 3.74 -2.59 19.65
C GLU A 189 5.13 -3.00 20.15
N ILE A 190 6.19 -2.29 19.72
CA ILE A 190 7.58 -2.56 20.12
C ILE A 190 7.73 -2.55 21.65
N ASN A 191 7.09 -1.61 22.33
CA ASN A 191 7.14 -1.50 23.79
C ASN A 191 6.63 -2.79 24.46
N PHE A 192 5.59 -3.41 23.91
CA PHE A 192 5.01 -4.66 24.41
C PHE A 192 5.88 -5.88 24.07
N VAL A 193 6.48 -5.91 22.87
CA VAL A 193 7.42 -6.96 22.43
C VAL A 193 8.66 -7.00 23.33
N PHE A 194 9.17 -5.84 23.76
CA PHE A 194 10.39 -5.74 24.57
C PHE A 194 10.15 -5.70 26.09
N GLY A 195 8.91 -5.85 26.55
CA GLY A 195 8.63 -5.95 27.98
C GLY A 195 8.64 -4.63 28.74
N GLU A 196 8.55 -3.47 28.07
CA GLU A 196 8.53 -2.17 28.74
C GLU A 196 7.40 -2.07 29.80
N PRO A 197 6.19 -2.60 29.56
CA PRO A 197 5.14 -2.62 30.58
C PRO A 197 5.50 -3.28 31.91
N LEU A 198 6.50 -4.17 31.92
CA LEU A 198 6.96 -4.84 33.14
C LEU A 198 7.92 -3.98 33.97
N ASN A 199 8.43 -2.87 33.42
CA ASN A 199 9.27 -1.93 34.14
C ASN A 199 8.42 -0.95 34.95
N THR A 200 7.88 -1.44 36.07
CA THR A 200 7.02 -0.67 36.98
C THR A 200 7.75 0.42 37.75
N GLU A 201 9.09 0.46 37.71
CA GLU A 201 9.87 1.53 38.33
C GLU A 201 9.88 2.80 37.48
N LYS A 202 9.85 2.66 36.14
CA LYS A 202 9.92 3.79 35.21
C LYS A 202 8.56 4.17 34.61
N PHE A 203 7.66 3.22 34.43
CA PHE A 203 6.43 3.43 33.66
C PHE A 203 5.19 2.99 34.43
N SER A 204 4.06 3.64 34.13
CA SER A 204 2.78 3.41 34.81
C SER A 204 1.77 2.65 33.93
N TYR A 205 2.19 1.52 33.36
CA TYR A 205 1.31 0.67 32.57
C TYR A 205 0.27 -0.06 33.43
N THR A 206 -0.91 -0.29 32.87
CA THR A 206 -1.97 -1.05 33.53
C THR A 206 -1.61 -2.53 33.70
N LYS A 207 -2.37 -3.24 34.54
CA LYS A 207 -2.19 -4.70 34.70
C LYS A 207 -2.55 -5.48 33.44
N GLU A 208 -3.54 -5.02 32.68
CA GLU A 208 -3.87 -5.63 31.38
C GLU A 208 -2.76 -5.41 30.35
N GLU A 209 -2.08 -4.26 30.37
CA GLU A 209 -0.94 -4.01 29.48
C GLU A 209 0.30 -4.83 29.86
N GLN A 210 0.54 -5.05 31.17
CA GLN A 210 1.56 -5.98 31.65
C GLN A 210 1.28 -7.40 31.15
N GLU A 211 0.02 -7.84 31.23
CA GLU A 211 -0.43 -9.14 30.72
C GLU A 211 -0.27 -9.25 29.19
N LEU A 212 -0.69 -8.24 28.44
CA LEU A 212 -0.56 -8.18 26.99
C LEU A 212 0.93 -8.27 26.57
N SER A 213 1.81 -7.55 27.26
CA SER A 213 3.26 -7.63 27.01
C SER A 213 3.82 -9.03 27.30
N MET A 214 3.40 -9.68 28.39
CA MET A 214 3.78 -11.07 28.66
C MET A 214 3.28 -12.02 27.57
N ARG A 215 2.08 -11.81 27.01
CA ARG A 215 1.57 -12.58 25.86
C ARG A 215 2.43 -12.38 24.62
N PHE A 216 2.72 -11.13 24.25
CA PHE A 216 3.63 -10.79 23.14
C PHE A 216 4.99 -11.49 23.30
N MET A 217 5.68 -11.26 24.41
CA MET A 217 6.98 -11.88 24.65
C MET A 217 6.92 -13.40 24.59
N ARG A 218 5.86 -14.03 25.12
CA ARG A 218 5.68 -15.48 25.05
C ARG A 218 5.54 -15.95 23.61
N TYR A 219 4.66 -15.34 22.80
CA TYR A 219 4.47 -15.73 21.41
C TYR A 219 5.75 -15.56 20.59
N TRP A 220 6.45 -14.42 20.71
CA TRP A 220 7.68 -14.15 19.98
C TRP A 220 8.80 -15.11 20.39
N ALA A 221 8.96 -15.37 21.69
CA ALA A 221 9.99 -16.28 22.18
C ALA A 221 9.68 -17.75 21.89
N ASN A 222 8.40 -18.15 21.84
CA ASN A 222 7.98 -19.48 21.39
C ASN A 222 8.26 -19.68 19.90
N PHE A 223 7.88 -18.69 19.07
CA PHE A 223 8.13 -18.69 17.65
C PHE A 223 9.63 -18.78 17.35
N ALA A 224 10.46 -17.96 17.99
CA ALA A 224 11.91 -17.98 17.80
C ALA A 224 12.56 -19.33 18.15
N ARG A 225 12.00 -20.09 19.10
CA ARG A 225 12.53 -21.40 19.53
C ARG A 225 12.01 -22.57 18.71
N THR A 226 10.78 -22.48 18.22
CA THR A 226 10.04 -23.66 17.72
C THR A 226 9.43 -23.49 16.33
N GLY A 227 9.43 -22.27 15.77
CA GLY A 227 8.68 -21.94 14.55
C GLY A 227 7.18 -21.75 14.77
N ASN A 228 6.65 -21.99 15.98
CA ASN A 228 5.23 -21.90 16.30
C ASN A 228 5.01 -21.01 17.53
N PRO A 229 4.24 -19.90 17.44
CA PRO A 229 4.02 -19.00 18.57
C PRO A 229 3.28 -19.68 19.74
N ASN A 230 2.51 -20.74 19.45
CA ASN A 230 1.71 -21.43 20.46
C ASN A 230 2.50 -22.42 21.30
N LYS A 231 3.64 -22.92 20.81
CA LYS A 231 4.33 -24.06 21.44
C LYS A 231 5.34 -23.58 22.48
N ASN A 232 5.06 -23.88 23.74
CA ASN A 232 5.96 -23.59 24.85
C ASN A 232 7.17 -24.56 24.86
N PRO A 233 8.30 -24.17 25.51
CA PRO A 233 9.50 -25.02 25.57
C PRO A 233 9.30 -26.37 26.26
N ASP A 234 8.34 -26.46 27.18
CA ASP A 234 7.97 -27.69 27.90
C ASP A 234 7.03 -28.62 27.09
N GLY A 235 6.70 -28.23 25.85
CA GLY A 235 5.80 -28.96 24.97
C GLY A 235 4.32 -28.66 25.19
N THR A 236 3.96 -27.81 26.16
CA THR A 236 2.59 -27.32 26.33
C THR A 236 2.24 -26.25 25.30
N TYR A 237 0.96 -25.88 25.22
CA TYR A 237 0.49 -24.84 24.29
C TYR A 237 0.00 -23.61 25.05
N THR A 238 0.04 -22.45 24.40
CA THR A 238 -0.58 -21.22 24.91
C THR A 238 -2.10 -21.41 25.07
N PRO A 239 -2.73 -20.78 26.08
CA PRO A 239 -4.18 -20.89 26.30
C PRO A 239 -4.99 -20.40 25.10
N ASP A 240 -4.60 -19.25 24.56
CA ASP A 240 -5.15 -18.70 23.32
C ASP A 240 -4.36 -19.27 22.14
N VAL A 241 -5.07 -19.87 21.18
CA VAL A 241 -4.46 -20.45 19.98
C VAL A 241 -4.38 -19.39 18.89
N TRP A 242 -3.15 -19.08 18.48
CA TRP A 242 -2.82 -18.29 17.30
C TRP A 242 -2.93 -19.17 16.05
N PRO A 243 -3.94 -18.93 15.19
CA PRO A 243 -4.15 -19.73 14.00
C PRO A 243 -3.03 -19.49 12.97
N GLN A 244 -2.75 -20.51 12.19
CA GLN A 244 -1.87 -20.36 11.04
C GLN A 244 -2.58 -19.55 9.95
N TYR A 245 -1.91 -18.52 9.44
CA TYR A 245 -2.34 -17.77 8.27
C TYR A 245 -2.21 -18.67 7.03
N THR A 246 -3.34 -18.91 6.36
CA THR A 246 -3.39 -19.69 5.12
C THR A 246 -3.96 -18.86 3.98
N GLN A 247 -3.69 -19.24 2.72
CA GLN A 247 -4.36 -18.65 1.56
C GLN A 247 -5.90 -18.72 1.65
N ALA A 248 -6.44 -19.76 2.29
CA ALA A 248 -7.88 -19.97 2.39
C ALA A 248 -8.52 -19.08 3.47
N THR A 249 -7.94 -19.06 4.68
CA THR A 249 -8.56 -18.41 5.84
C THR A 249 -8.04 -17.00 6.07
N MET A 250 -6.76 -16.75 5.77
CA MET A 250 -6.05 -15.50 6.08
C MET A 250 -6.25 -15.06 7.53
N GLU A 251 -6.31 -16.03 8.46
CA GLU A 251 -6.59 -15.72 9.86
C GLU A 251 -5.40 -15.02 10.52
N TYR A 252 -5.72 -14.07 11.39
CA TYR A 252 -4.76 -13.36 12.22
C TYR A 252 -5.18 -13.37 13.68
N MET A 253 -4.19 -13.28 14.57
CA MET A 253 -4.41 -13.02 15.99
C MET A 253 -4.52 -11.51 16.19
N ASN A 254 -5.68 -11.05 16.64
CA ASN A 254 -5.84 -9.70 17.16
C ASN A 254 -5.14 -9.62 18.51
N LEU A 255 -4.22 -8.68 18.67
CA LEU A 255 -3.47 -8.47 19.90
C LEU A 255 -3.93 -7.18 20.56
N THR A 256 -4.86 -7.33 21.49
CA THR A 256 -5.31 -6.27 22.40
C THR A 256 -5.51 -6.77 23.84
N VAL A 257 -5.79 -5.83 24.75
CA VAL A 257 -6.08 -6.08 26.16
C VAL A 257 -7.39 -6.85 26.34
N GLU A 258 -7.54 -7.49 27.50
CA GLU A 258 -8.65 -8.40 27.76
C GLU A 258 -10.02 -7.70 27.77
N SER A 259 -10.06 -6.48 28.32
CA SER A 259 -11.26 -5.63 28.35
C SER A 259 -11.83 -5.33 26.96
N ASP A 260 -10.99 -5.20 25.94
CA ASP A 260 -11.43 -4.98 24.56
C ASP A 260 -12.14 -6.20 23.96
N TYR A 261 -11.71 -7.42 24.29
CA TYR A 261 -12.43 -8.63 23.86
C TYR A 261 -13.80 -8.72 24.54
N TYR A 262 -13.90 -8.35 25.82
CA TYR A 262 -15.20 -8.25 26.50
C TYR A 262 -16.09 -7.16 25.90
N ALA A 263 -15.51 -6.10 25.34
CA ALA A 263 -16.21 -5.04 24.62
C ALA A 263 -16.60 -5.42 23.17
N GLY A 264 -16.25 -6.62 22.70
CA GLY A 264 -16.66 -7.16 21.41
C GLY A 264 -15.55 -7.29 20.37
N ALA A 265 -14.29 -6.96 20.71
CA ALA A 265 -13.18 -7.29 19.83
C ALA A 265 -13.07 -8.82 19.67
N SER A 266 -12.85 -9.29 18.44
CA SER A 266 -12.55 -10.71 18.22
C SER A 266 -11.06 -10.96 18.44
N ARG A 267 -10.72 -12.07 19.12
CA ARG A 267 -9.32 -12.54 19.19
C ARG A 267 -8.80 -13.00 17.84
N ILE A 268 -9.66 -13.60 17.02
CA ILE A 268 -9.29 -14.09 15.69
C ILE A 268 -10.07 -13.30 14.64
N GLY A 269 -9.35 -12.69 13.70
CA GLY A 269 -9.93 -12.06 12.52
C GLY A 269 -9.46 -12.72 11.23
N THR A 270 -9.93 -12.21 10.09
CA THR A 270 -9.47 -12.66 8.76
C THR A 270 -9.02 -11.45 7.94
N GLY A 271 -7.83 -11.54 7.32
CA GLY A 271 -7.17 -10.39 6.73
C GLY A 271 -5.98 -9.96 7.55
N PRO A 272 -5.86 -8.72 8.04
CA PRO A 272 -6.84 -7.63 8.08
C PRO A 272 -7.04 -6.96 6.72
N ARG A 273 -8.10 -6.15 6.58
CA ARG A 273 -8.32 -5.22 5.44
C ARG A 273 -8.28 -5.87 4.04
N ARG A 274 -8.78 -7.11 3.91
CA ARG A 274 -8.73 -7.92 2.66
C ARG A 274 -9.29 -7.20 1.44
N LYS A 275 -10.42 -6.50 1.58
CA LYS A 275 -11.08 -5.76 0.49
C LYS A 275 -10.14 -4.69 -0.06
N GLN A 276 -9.59 -3.87 0.84
CA GLN A 276 -8.68 -2.77 0.51
C GLN A 276 -7.35 -3.27 -0.06
N CYS A 277 -6.82 -4.37 0.48
CA CYS A 277 -5.61 -4.97 -0.09
C CYS A 277 -5.86 -5.58 -1.46
N SER A 278 -7.03 -6.15 -1.73
CA SER A 278 -7.41 -6.54 -3.09
C SER A 278 -7.53 -5.33 -4.02
N PHE A 279 -8.00 -4.19 -3.52
CA PHE A 279 -8.03 -2.95 -4.29
C PHE A 279 -6.62 -2.54 -4.73
N TRP A 280 -5.67 -2.40 -3.79
CA TRP A 280 -4.30 -1.97 -4.09
C TRP A 280 -3.48 -2.98 -4.88
N LYS A 281 -3.59 -4.28 -4.57
CA LYS A 281 -2.72 -5.32 -5.15
C LYS A 281 -3.26 -5.95 -6.42
N LYS A 282 -4.57 -5.81 -6.69
CA LYS A 282 -5.22 -6.44 -7.84
C LYS A 282 -6.02 -5.47 -8.70
N ILE A 283 -6.98 -4.76 -8.11
CA ILE A 283 -7.93 -3.96 -8.90
C ILE A 283 -7.22 -2.77 -9.56
N LEU A 284 -6.55 -1.94 -8.77
CA LEU A 284 -5.94 -0.71 -9.26
C LEU A 284 -4.82 -0.98 -10.30
N PRO A 285 -3.87 -1.92 -10.08
CA PRO A 285 -2.86 -2.24 -11.09
C PRO A 285 -3.45 -2.80 -12.38
N ASN A 286 -4.46 -3.68 -12.29
CA ASN A 286 -5.12 -4.24 -13.49
C ASN A 286 -5.88 -3.16 -14.26
N LEU A 287 -6.53 -2.23 -13.55
CA LEU A 287 -7.22 -1.11 -14.14
C LEU A 287 -6.24 -0.19 -14.89
N MET A 288 -5.10 0.12 -14.27
CA MET A 288 -4.04 0.92 -14.90
C MET A 288 -3.46 0.23 -16.13
N ALA A 289 -3.21 -1.09 -16.05
CA ALA A 289 -2.71 -1.87 -17.18
C ALA A 289 -3.72 -1.89 -18.36
N ALA A 290 -5.01 -2.05 -18.08
CA ALA A 290 -6.05 -2.05 -19.11
C ALA A 290 -6.17 -0.68 -19.81
N VAL A 291 -6.04 0.42 -19.07
CA VAL A 291 -6.04 1.78 -19.65
C VAL A 291 -4.81 2.02 -20.51
N ALA A 292 -3.63 1.59 -20.06
CA ALA A 292 -2.39 1.73 -20.83
C ALA A 292 -2.50 1.01 -22.18
N ASP A 293 -2.98 -0.24 -22.19
CA ASP A 293 -3.21 -1.01 -23.43
C ASP A 293 -4.23 -0.30 -24.36
N THR A 294 -5.30 0.24 -23.80
CA THR A 294 -6.28 1.02 -24.58
C THR A 294 -5.64 2.27 -25.18
N GLY A 295 -4.80 2.99 -24.43
CA GLY A 295 -4.06 4.15 -24.92
C GLY A 295 -3.16 3.80 -26.10
N ASP A 296 -2.42 2.69 -26.01
CA ASP A 296 -1.58 2.19 -27.09
C ASP A 296 -2.41 1.83 -28.33
N GLN A 297 -3.56 1.16 -28.16
CA GLN A 297 -4.47 0.85 -29.26
C GLN A 297 -5.02 2.11 -29.93
N VAL A 298 -5.44 3.11 -29.15
CA VAL A 298 -5.94 4.39 -29.68
C VAL A 298 -4.83 5.16 -30.40
N MET A 299 -3.60 5.14 -29.88
CA MET A 299 -2.46 5.77 -30.56
C MET A 299 -2.13 5.08 -31.89
N ARG A 300 -2.15 3.74 -31.93
CA ARG A 300 -2.03 2.99 -33.19
C ARG A 300 -3.15 3.32 -34.16
N TRP A 301 -4.40 3.33 -33.70
CA TRP A 301 -5.54 3.71 -34.54
C TRP A 301 -5.40 5.12 -35.10
N LYS A 302 -4.95 6.11 -34.31
CA LYS A 302 -4.69 7.48 -34.79
C LYS A 302 -3.61 7.50 -35.88
N GLN A 303 -2.54 6.73 -35.71
CA GLN A 303 -1.49 6.62 -36.73
C GLN A 303 -2.00 5.96 -38.01
N GLU A 304 -2.78 4.88 -37.90
CA GLU A 304 -3.38 4.20 -39.04
C GLU A 304 -4.40 5.07 -39.77
N MET A 305 -5.24 5.81 -39.03
CA MET A 305 -6.18 6.76 -39.61
C MET A 305 -5.48 7.92 -40.31
N ASN A 306 -4.39 8.44 -39.74
CA ASN A 306 -3.59 9.47 -40.40
C ASN A 306 -2.96 8.95 -41.71
N ARG A 307 -2.42 7.72 -41.72
CA ARG A 307 -1.94 7.08 -42.96
C ARG A 307 -3.07 6.86 -43.96
N TRP A 308 -4.24 6.43 -43.49
CA TRP A 308 -5.39 6.28 -44.37
C TRP A 308 -5.82 7.59 -45.01
N GLU A 309 -5.89 8.67 -44.22
CA GLU A 309 -6.32 9.99 -44.68
C GLU A 309 -5.30 10.66 -45.62
N ASN A 310 -4.00 10.47 -45.39
CA ASN A 310 -2.98 11.20 -46.13
C ASN A 310 -2.31 10.39 -47.25
N GLU A 311 -2.34 9.06 -47.17
CA GLU A 311 -1.69 8.18 -48.14
C GLU A 311 -2.72 7.34 -48.89
N TYR A 312 -3.46 6.48 -48.17
CA TYR A 312 -4.29 5.47 -48.83
C TYR A 312 -5.50 6.06 -49.57
N ILE A 313 -6.19 7.05 -49.00
CA ILE A 313 -7.37 7.64 -49.66
C ILE A 313 -6.97 8.50 -50.86
N VAL A 314 -5.82 9.16 -50.81
CA VAL A 314 -5.29 9.97 -51.91
C VAL A 314 -4.91 9.07 -53.08
N ASP A 315 -4.21 7.96 -52.81
CA ASP A 315 -3.84 6.98 -53.82
C ASP A 315 -5.07 6.28 -54.41
N TRP A 316 -6.04 5.91 -53.56
CA TRP A 316 -7.31 5.37 -54.01
C TRP A 316 -8.08 6.34 -54.92
N GLN A 317 -8.15 7.62 -54.56
CA GLN A 317 -8.81 8.65 -55.38
C GLN A 317 -8.13 8.78 -56.75
N LEU A 318 -6.79 8.79 -56.79
CA LEU A 318 -6.04 8.83 -58.04
C LEU A 318 -6.37 7.62 -58.93
N HIS A 319 -6.31 6.42 -58.37
CA HIS A 319 -6.63 5.19 -59.09
C HIS A 319 -8.10 5.14 -59.55
N PHE A 320 -9.02 5.64 -58.73
CA PHE A 320 -10.43 5.70 -59.07
C PHE A 320 -10.71 6.68 -60.22
N GLU A 321 -10.04 7.84 -60.24
CA GLU A 321 -10.11 8.77 -61.39
C GLU A 321 -9.52 8.16 -62.67
N GLN A 322 -8.40 7.45 -62.57
CA GLN A 322 -7.82 6.72 -63.71
C GLN A 322 -8.77 5.65 -64.23
N TYR A 323 -9.40 4.89 -63.34
CA TYR A 323 -10.41 3.89 -63.69
C TYR A 323 -11.60 4.52 -64.42
N LYS A 324 -12.13 5.65 -63.91
CA LYS A 324 -13.21 6.39 -64.57
C LYS A 324 -12.83 6.83 -65.99
N LYS A 325 -11.62 7.35 -66.19
CA LYS A 325 -11.09 7.70 -67.53
C LYS A 325 -11.00 6.47 -68.43
N TYR A 326 -10.47 5.36 -67.93
CA TYR A 326 -10.37 4.12 -68.70
C TYR A 326 -11.74 3.61 -69.17
N GLN A 327 -12.75 3.68 -68.30
CA GLN A 327 -14.11 3.30 -68.64
C GLN A 327 -14.69 4.21 -69.74
N THR A 328 -14.51 5.52 -69.66
CA THR A 328 -14.98 6.42 -70.73
C THR A 328 -14.30 6.16 -72.08
N TYR A 329 -13.00 5.84 -72.12
CA TYR A 329 -12.35 5.40 -73.37
C TYR A 329 -12.94 4.10 -73.90
N ARG A 330 -13.19 3.12 -73.01
CA ARG A 330 -13.78 1.83 -73.38
C ARG A 330 -15.19 1.95 -73.96
N TYR A 331 -15.99 2.89 -73.46
CA TYR A 331 -17.31 3.19 -74.03
C TYR A 331 -17.22 4.00 -75.32
N ALA A 332 -16.26 4.92 -75.46
CA ALA A 332 -16.02 5.66 -76.70
C ALA A 332 -15.57 4.74 -77.86
N ASP A 333 -14.73 3.73 -77.57
CA ASP A 333 -14.34 2.69 -78.54
C ASP A 333 -15.52 1.77 -78.93
N SER A 334 -16.57 1.69 -78.10
CA SER A 334 -17.79 0.94 -78.42
C SER A 334 -18.80 1.72 -79.25
N GLU A 335 -18.75 3.06 -79.23
CA GLU A 335 -19.63 3.95 -80.00
C GLU A 335 -19.00 4.38 -81.35
N ASN A 336 -17.67 4.49 -81.44
CA ASN A 336 -16.96 4.63 -82.71
C ASN A 336 -16.64 3.27 -83.31
N GLY A 337 -17.65 2.60 -83.86
CA GLY A 337 -17.45 1.41 -84.65
C GLY A 337 -16.59 1.69 -85.89
N GLN A 338 -15.31 1.34 -85.82
CA GLN A 338 -14.54 0.79 -86.93
C GLN A 338 -13.36 -0.02 -86.37
N CYS A 339 -13.08 -1.15 -87.05
CA CYS A 339 -11.98 -2.08 -86.75
C CYS A 339 -10.63 -1.40 -86.54
#